data_AF-G0NEX6-F1
#
_entry.id   AF-G0NEX6-F1
#
_cell.length_a   1.000
_cell.length_b   1.000
_cell.length_c   1.000
_cell.angle_alpha   90.00
_cell.angle_beta   90.00
_cell.angle_gamma   90.00
#
_symmetry.space_group_name_H-M   'P 1'
#
loop_
_entity.id
_entity.type
_entity.pdbx_description
1 polymer ?
#
loop_
_entity_poly.entity_id
_entity_poly.type
_entity_poly.pdbx_seq_one_letter_code
_entity_poly.pdbx_strand_id
1 'polypeptide(L)'
;MIRVFSLFLLCIISSHQVFGFLEEAEGVIPKDRTCDPDEERSAQSCKNGVTVLSATFESIQGQHESFTASDHIGINQNCKTSLTCLKSYVGCSDITQEDVDTLTKKCNYMTYLTGGFYACSQKLKGRKAESPCLLNFFDAVVEPKETPCGEWSNNRACLKWTIRDACGRSYWKQYKPYWHLRYSLMKCV
;
A
#
# COMPACT_ATOMS: atom_id res chain seq x y z
N MET A 1 -50.37 21.40 16.71
CA MET A 1 -49.14 20.73 16.21
C MET A 1 -47.97 21.73 16.10
N ILE A 2 -47.59 22.39 17.21
CA ILE A 2 -46.48 23.38 17.23
C ILE A 2 -45.44 23.04 18.31
N ARG A 3 -45.76 22.16 19.28
CA ARG A 3 -44.84 21.80 20.38
C ARG A 3 -43.81 20.71 20.04
N VAL A 4 -43.98 19.96 18.94
CA VAL A 4 -43.03 18.90 18.54
C VAL A 4 -41.87 19.47 17.71
N PHE A 5 -42.11 20.57 16.97
CA PHE A 5 -41.08 21.19 16.13
C PHE A 5 -40.03 21.96 16.95
N SER A 6 -40.40 22.57 18.07
CA SER A 6 -39.44 23.28 18.95
C SER A 6 -38.49 22.35 19.69
N LEU A 7 -38.88 21.09 19.97
CA LEU A 7 -37.99 20.10 20.59
C LEU A 7 -36.93 19.58 19.60
N PHE A 8 -37.26 19.47 18.31
CA PHE A 8 -36.31 19.08 17.28
C PHE A 8 -35.26 20.15 16.99
N LEU A 9 -35.62 21.43 17.04
CA LEU A 9 -34.67 22.53 16.84
C LEU A 9 -33.70 22.72 18.01
N LEU A 10 -34.10 22.40 19.24
CA LEU A 10 -33.21 22.46 20.41
C LEU A 10 -32.18 21.33 20.45
N CYS A 11 -32.50 20.15 19.92
CA CYS A 11 -31.54 19.04 19.79
C CYS A 11 -30.43 19.29 18.75
N ILE A 12 -30.68 20.16 17.76
CA ILE A 12 -29.70 20.46 16.69
C ILE A 12 -28.65 21.48 17.17
N ILE A 13 -28.96 22.27 18.21
CA ILE A 13 -28.08 23.35 18.68
C ILE A 13 -27.22 22.91 19.88
N SER A 14 -27.60 21.83 20.57
CA SER A 14 -26.89 21.33 21.78
C SER A 14 -25.84 20.23 21.53
N SER A 15 -25.53 19.89 20.28
CA SER A 15 -24.30 19.19 19.90
C SER A 15 -23.32 20.20 19.29
N HIS A 16 -22.90 21.24 20.02
CA HIS A 16 -21.66 21.15 20.79
C HIS A 16 -20.73 20.07 20.21
N GLN A 17 -19.85 20.51 19.31
CA GLN A 17 -18.52 20.91 19.76
C GLN A 17 -17.84 19.76 20.49
N VAL A 18 -17.66 18.64 19.80
CA VAL A 18 -16.50 17.81 20.04
C VAL A 18 -15.54 18.12 18.89
N PHE A 19 -14.57 18.93 19.26
CA PHE A 19 -13.26 19.06 18.63
C PHE A 19 -12.82 17.73 18.01
N GLY A 20 -12.94 17.63 16.70
CA GLY A 20 -12.04 16.80 15.91
C GLY A 20 -11.09 17.78 15.25
N PHE A 21 -9.93 17.96 15.85
CA PHE A 21 -8.78 18.66 15.28
C PHE A 21 -8.70 18.31 13.79
N LEU A 22 -9.06 19.28 12.94
CA LEU A 22 -8.33 19.48 11.71
C LEU A 22 -6.93 19.86 12.21
N GLU A 23 -6.08 18.86 12.37
CA GLU A 23 -4.66 19.05 12.19
C GLU A 23 -4.55 19.50 10.74
N GLU A 24 -4.69 20.82 10.53
CA GLU A 24 -4.00 21.51 9.45
C GLU A 24 -2.57 21.01 9.60
N ALA A 25 -2.24 20.02 8.77
CA ALA A 25 -0.87 19.72 8.44
C ALA A 25 -0.30 21.07 8.02
N GLU A 26 0.41 21.72 8.94
CA GLU A 26 1.18 22.91 8.65
C GLU A 26 2.02 22.54 7.44
N GLY A 27 1.58 23.03 6.29
CA GLY A 27 2.23 22.83 5.02
C GLY A 27 3.54 23.60 5.09
N VAL A 28 4.55 22.99 5.70
CA VAL A 28 5.94 23.39 5.47
C VAL A 28 6.18 23.09 4.01
N ILE A 29 6.18 24.15 3.21
CA ILE A 29 6.60 24.11 1.82
C ILE A 29 8.00 23.45 1.83
N PRO A 30 8.17 22.25 1.24
CA PRO A 30 9.31 21.36 1.54
C PRO A 30 10.69 21.90 1.19
N LYS A 31 10.79 23.07 0.54
CA LYS A 31 12.04 23.61 0.01
C LYS A 31 12.87 24.41 1.01
N ASP A 32 12.30 24.85 2.13
CA ASP A 32 12.98 25.79 3.05
C ASP A 32 13.18 25.24 4.47
N ARG A 33 12.92 23.93 4.71
CA ARG A 33 13.26 23.32 6.00
C ARG A 33 14.79 23.25 6.12
N THR A 34 15.34 23.91 7.13
CA THR A 34 16.74 23.76 7.52
C THR A 34 16.80 22.72 8.63
N CYS A 35 17.47 21.60 8.38
CA CYS A 35 17.60 20.52 9.35
C CYS A 35 18.94 20.63 10.07
N ASP A 36 18.94 20.33 11.38
CA ASP A 36 20.20 20.28 12.13
C ASP A 36 21.04 19.03 11.78
N PRO A 37 22.33 18.97 12.16
CA PRO A 37 23.18 17.82 11.81
C PRO A 37 22.70 16.46 12.33
N ASP A 38 21.95 16.42 13.43
CA ASP A 38 21.43 15.18 14.01
C ASP A 38 20.11 14.76 13.33
N GLU A 39 19.25 15.72 12.98
CA GLU A 39 18.10 15.50 12.08
C GLU A 39 18.55 14.96 10.72
N GLU A 40 19.59 15.56 10.14
CA GLU A 40 20.12 15.16 8.83
C GLU A 40 20.69 13.73 8.87
N ARG A 41 21.42 13.38 9.94
CA ARG A 41 21.90 12.00 10.16
C ARG A 41 20.73 11.02 10.31
N SER A 42 19.69 11.43 11.01
CA SER A 42 18.50 10.60 11.24
C SER A 42 17.69 10.40 9.96
N ALA A 43 17.51 11.46 9.18
CA ALA A 43 16.88 11.45 7.87
C ALA A 43 17.62 10.51 6.90
N GLN A 44 18.95 10.58 6.84
CA GLN A 44 19.74 9.66 6.03
C GLN A 44 19.58 8.20 6.48
N SER A 45 19.52 7.95 7.79
CA SER A 45 19.26 6.60 8.33
C SER A 45 17.87 6.09 7.94
N CYS A 46 16.84 6.95 7.99
CA CYS A 46 15.51 6.64 7.50
C CYS A 46 15.53 6.24 6.02
N LYS A 47 16.20 7.04 5.17
CA LYS A 47 16.29 6.80 3.73
C LYS A 47 16.96 5.46 3.40
N ASN A 48 18.02 5.13 4.13
CA ASN A 48 18.69 3.84 4.00
C ASN A 48 17.76 2.68 4.38
N GLY A 49 17.05 2.80 5.52
CA GLY A 49 16.08 1.79 5.96
C GLY A 49 14.92 1.59 4.97
N VAL A 50 14.41 2.67 4.38
CA VAL A 50 13.36 2.64 3.34
C VAL A 50 13.85 1.98 2.06
N THR A 51 15.11 2.19 1.69
CA THR A 51 15.72 1.56 0.52
C THR A 51 15.80 0.05 0.71
N VAL A 52 16.25 -0.40 1.89
CA VAL A 52 16.29 -1.83 2.25
C VAL A 52 14.88 -2.44 2.26
N LEU A 53 13.90 -1.75 2.84
CA LEU A 53 12.51 -2.20 2.83
C LEU A 53 11.95 -2.32 1.41
N SER A 54 12.23 -1.34 0.56
CA SER A 54 11.80 -1.35 -0.85
C SER A 54 12.40 -2.53 -1.62
N ALA A 55 13.70 -2.79 -1.47
CA ALA A 55 14.36 -3.93 -2.08
C ALA A 55 13.79 -5.27 -1.56
N THR A 56 13.46 -5.33 -0.27
CA THR A 56 12.80 -6.49 0.33
C THR A 56 11.44 -6.74 -0.32
N PHE A 57 10.64 -5.70 -0.52
CA PHE A 57 9.35 -5.81 -1.19
C PHE A 57 9.47 -6.29 -2.63
N GLU A 58 10.45 -5.76 -3.39
CA GLU A 58 10.69 -6.19 -4.77
C GLU A 58 11.11 -7.66 -4.85
N SER A 59 11.93 -8.13 -3.90
CA SER A 59 12.34 -9.53 -3.79
C SER A 59 11.17 -10.47 -3.47
N ILE A 60 10.29 -10.08 -2.54
CA ILE A 60 9.21 -10.96 -2.06
C ILE A 60 7.90 -10.81 -2.85
N GLN A 61 7.74 -9.73 -3.64
CA GLN A 61 6.55 -9.49 -4.49
C GLN A 61 6.37 -10.55 -5.59
N GLY A 62 7.37 -11.39 -5.86
CA GLY A 62 7.22 -12.56 -6.72
C GLY A 62 7.35 -13.88 -5.96
N GLN A 63 7.09 -13.87 -4.66
CA GLN A 63 7.08 -15.05 -3.80
C GLN A 63 5.78 -15.10 -2.98
N HIS A 64 4.63 -14.74 -3.59
CA HIS A 64 3.33 -14.77 -2.89
C HIS A 64 2.97 -16.15 -2.33
N GLU A 65 3.65 -17.19 -2.82
CA GLU A 65 3.50 -18.57 -2.36
C GLU A 65 4.13 -18.89 -1.02
N SER A 66 5.08 -18.07 -0.54
CA SER A 66 5.85 -18.32 0.68
C SER A 66 5.43 -17.42 1.85
N PHE A 67 4.53 -16.46 1.63
CA PHE A 67 4.07 -15.59 2.71
C PHE A 67 3.46 -16.39 3.85
N THR A 68 3.76 -15.95 5.06
CA THR A 68 3.25 -16.46 6.32
C THR A 68 2.52 -15.35 7.07
N ALA A 69 1.74 -15.71 8.08
CA ALA A 69 1.17 -14.73 9.00
C ALA A 69 2.25 -13.91 9.73
N SER A 70 3.44 -14.49 9.95
CA SER A 70 4.59 -13.78 10.53
C SER A 70 5.09 -12.67 9.60
N ASP A 71 5.13 -12.94 8.29
CA ASP A 71 5.53 -11.93 7.29
C ASP A 71 4.58 -10.74 7.29
N HIS A 72 3.27 -10.97 7.48
CA HIS A 72 2.30 -9.88 7.61
C HIS A 72 2.60 -8.95 8.78
N ILE A 73 2.90 -9.50 9.96
CA ILE A 73 3.21 -8.73 11.16
C ILE A 73 4.50 -7.92 10.95
N GLY A 74 5.55 -8.58 10.45
CA GLY A 74 6.84 -7.94 10.16
C GLY A 74 6.73 -6.82 9.14
N ILE A 75 6.05 -7.07 8.01
CA ILE A 75 5.81 -6.07 6.96
C ILE A 75 5.02 -4.88 7.49
N ASN A 76 3.94 -5.12 8.23
CA ASN A 76 3.11 -4.06 8.78
C ASN A 76 3.91 -3.18 9.76
N GLN A 77 4.71 -3.79 10.64
CA GLN A 77 5.53 -3.04 11.59
C GLN A 77 6.63 -2.25 10.90
N ASN A 78 7.35 -2.85 9.95
CA ASN A 78 8.39 -2.16 9.17
C ASN A 78 7.80 -0.98 8.39
N CYS A 79 6.63 -1.17 7.78
CA CYS A 79 5.91 -0.10 7.11
C CYS A 79 5.56 1.06 8.03
N LYS A 80 5.01 0.78 9.22
CA LYS A 80 4.69 1.82 10.20
C LYS A 80 5.95 2.59 10.61
N THR A 81 7.00 1.88 11.00
CA THR A 81 8.26 2.50 11.42
C THR A 81 8.85 3.37 10.31
N SER A 82 8.98 2.84 9.09
CA SER A 82 9.57 3.55 7.96
C SER A 82 8.73 4.74 7.50
N LEU A 83 7.40 4.63 7.51
CA LEU A 83 6.51 5.75 7.18
C LEU A 83 6.57 6.86 8.22
N THR A 84 6.58 6.51 9.51
CA THR A 84 6.78 7.50 10.57
C THR A 84 8.13 8.19 10.40
N CYS A 85 9.19 7.43 10.12
CA CYS A 85 10.53 7.96 9.84
C CYS A 85 10.49 9.01 8.72
N LEU A 86 9.98 8.66 7.54
CA LEU A 86 9.95 9.60 6.41
C LEU A 86 9.12 10.85 6.70
N LYS A 87 7.94 10.68 7.31
CA LYS A 87 7.05 11.80 7.63
C LYS A 87 7.70 12.81 8.58
N SER A 88 8.47 12.34 9.56
CA SER A 88 9.16 13.22 10.51
C SER A 88 10.26 14.07 9.86
N TYR A 89 10.85 13.59 8.76
CA TYR A 89 12.03 14.20 8.13
C TYR A 89 11.77 14.71 6.71
N VAL A 90 10.51 14.94 6.31
CA VAL A 90 10.22 15.64 5.05
C VAL A 90 10.94 16.99 5.06
N GLY A 91 11.69 17.27 3.99
CA GLY A 91 12.54 18.46 3.85
C GLY A 91 13.99 18.28 4.32
N CYS A 92 14.36 17.15 4.95
CA CYS A 92 15.74 16.79 5.30
C CYS A 92 16.27 15.69 4.38
N SER A 93 17.57 15.65 4.08
CA SER A 93 18.21 14.62 3.23
C SER A 93 17.49 14.32 1.90
N ASP A 94 16.95 15.38 1.29
CA ASP A 94 16.13 15.33 0.08
C ASP A 94 14.88 14.43 0.19
N ILE A 95 14.37 14.17 1.40
CA ILE A 95 13.12 13.45 1.59
C ILE A 95 11.96 14.36 1.17
N THR A 96 11.21 13.87 0.20
CA THR A 96 10.05 14.55 -0.37
C THR A 96 8.75 13.92 0.09
N GLN A 97 7.64 14.64 -0.09
CA GLN A 97 6.31 14.06 0.07
C GLN A 97 6.05 12.91 -0.92
N GLU A 98 6.69 12.94 -2.09
CA GLU A 98 6.60 11.86 -3.08
C GLU A 98 7.22 10.55 -2.55
N ASP A 99 8.29 10.63 -1.75
CA ASP A 99 8.89 9.46 -1.10
C ASP A 99 7.92 8.83 -0.09
N VAL A 100 7.25 9.67 0.71
CA VAL A 100 6.21 9.24 1.66
C VAL A 100 5.05 8.57 0.93
N ASP A 101 4.57 9.17 -0.16
CA ASP A 101 3.46 8.65 -0.94
C ASP A 101 3.81 7.33 -1.64
N THR A 102 5.03 7.24 -2.18
CA THR A 102 5.54 6.02 -2.82
C THR A 102 5.68 4.88 -1.83
N LEU A 103 6.24 5.14 -0.65
CA LEU A 103 6.33 4.12 0.39
C LEU A 103 4.94 3.71 0.89
N THR A 104 4.02 4.66 1.05
CA THR A 104 2.63 4.39 1.48
C THR A 104 1.95 3.42 0.52
N LYS A 105 2.11 3.66 -0.79
CA LYS A 105 1.63 2.77 -1.85
C LYS A 105 2.23 1.36 -1.72
N LYS A 106 3.56 1.26 -1.66
CA LYS A 106 4.25 -0.04 -1.51
C LYS A 106 3.80 -0.78 -0.25
N CYS A 107 3.69 -0.09 0.87
CA CYS A 107 3.24 -0.66 2.14
C CYS A 107 1.80 -1.17 2.08
N ASN A 108 0.86 -0.36 1.58
CA ASN A 108 -0.52 -0.79 1.42
C ASN A 108 -0.64 -2.05 0.55
N TYR A 109 0.15 -2.13 -0.53
CA TYR A 109 0.22 -3.31 -1.38
C TYR A 109 0.67 -4.55 -0.60
N MET A 110 1.81 -4.47 0.08
CA MET A 110 2.40 -5.60 0.78
C MET A 110 1.58 -6.06 1.99
N THR A 111 1.03 -5.13 2.77
CA THR A 111 0.14 -5.44 3.90
C THR A 111 -1.14 -6.12 3.42
N TYR A 112 -1.72 -5.70 2.29
CA TYR A 112 -2.90 -6.37 1.75
C TYR A 112 -2.59 -7.79 1.26
N LEU A 113 -1.50 -7.97 0.54
CA LEU A 113 -1.10 -9.27 0.00
C LEU A 113 -0.84 -10.31 1.09
N THR A 114 -0.12 -9.90 2.14
CA THR A 114 0.24 -10.78 3.27
C THR A 114 -0.90 -10.93 4.29
N GLY A 115 -1.90 -10.05 4.26
CA GLY A 115 -3.06 -10.07 5.15
C GLY A 115 -4.35 -10.43 4.43
N GLY A 116 -5.13 -9.42 4.03
CA GLY A 116 -6.49 -9.60 3.51
C GLY A 116 -6.60 -10.48 2.25
N PHE A 117 -5.55 -10.55 1.43
CA PHE A 117 -5.51 -11.40 0.24
C PHE A 117 -4.92 -12.79 0.50
N TYR A 118 -4.26 -13.00 1.63
CA TYR A 118 -3.49 -14.22 1.92
C TYR A 118 -4.30 -15.51 1.76
N ALA A 119 -5.51 -15.57 2.34
CA ALA A 119 -6.36 -16.74 2.21
C ALA A 119 -6.72 -17.05 0.74
N CYS A 120 -6.83 -16.04 -0.12
CA CYS A 120 -7.05 -16.22 -1.54
C CYS A 120 -5.78 -16.66 -2.28
N SER A 121 -4.62 -16.07 -1.95
CA SER A 121 -3.35 -16.47 -2.58
C SER A 121 -3.04 -17.96 -2.35
N GLN A 122 -3.34 -18.50 -1.15
CA GLN A 122 -3.18 -19.94 -0.87
C GLN A 122 -4.08 -20.82 -1.76
N LYS A 123 -5.32 -20.40 -2.04
CA LYS A 123 -6.22 -21.12 -2.95
C LYS A 123 -5.74 -21.06 -4.40
N LEU A 124 -5.19 -19.92 -4.81
CA LEU A 124 -4.63 -19.73 -6.15
C LEU A 124 -3.34 -20.54 -6.35
N LYS A 125 -2.51 -20.71 -5.31
CA LYS A 125 -1.31 -21.54 -5.37
C LYS A 125 -1.63 -22.98 -5.81
N GLY A 126 -2.70 -23.56 -5.27
CA GLY A 126 -3.18 -24.89 -5.67
C GLY A 126 -3.64 -25.01 -7.13
N ARG A 127 -3.83 -23.89 -7.84
CA ARG A 127 -4.28 -23.82 -9.24
C ARG A 127 -3.21 -23.31 -10.20
N LYS A 128 -1.99 -23.08 -9.71
CA LYS A 128 -0.90 -22.48 -10.49
C LYS A 128 -0.59 -23.28 -11.75
N ALA A 129 -0.55 -24.60 -11.65
CA ALA A 129 -0.26 -25.50 -12.77
C ALA A 129 -1.32 -25.48 -13.89
N GLU A 130 -2.55 -25.06 -13.57
CA GLU A 130 -3.70 -25.11 -14.48
C GLU A 130 -3.96 -23.76 -15.18
N SER A 131 -3.25 -22.69 -14.79
CA SER A 131 -3.57 -21.33 -15.22
C SER A 131 -2.32 -20.51 -15.52
N PRO A 132 -2.03 -20.21 -16.81
CA PRO A 132 -0.87 -19.42 -17.22
C PRO A 132 -0.80 -18.03 -16.59
N CYS A 133 -1.95 -17.39 -16.32
CA CYS A 133 -1.97 -16.09 -15.65
C CYS A 133 -1.61 -16.15 -14.15
N LEU A 134 -1.66 -17.33 -13.53
CA LEU A 134 -1.18 -17.52 -12.16
C LEU A 134 0.33 -17.73 -12.11
N LEU A 135 0.93 -18.33 -13.15
CA LEU A 135 2.40 -18.37 -13.28
C LEU A 135 2.98 -16.95 -13.24
N ASN A 136 2.44 -16.04 -14.06
CA ASN A 136 2.88 -14.63 -14.07
C ASN A 136 2.51 -13.84 -12.80
N PHE A 137 1.53 -14.31 -12.04
CA PHE A 137 1.15 -13.70 -10.76
C PHE A 137 2.13 -14.09 -9.65
N PHE A 138 2.50 -15.37 -9.61
CA PHE A 138 3.31 -15.96 -8.55
C PHE A 138 4.80 -15.89 -8.83
N ASP A 139 5.25 -16.01 -10.08
CA ASP A 139 6.67 -15.99 -10.38
C ASP A 139 7.17 -14.54 -10.38
N ALA A 140 8.17 -14.26 -9.53
CA ALA A 140 9.09 -13.16 -9.78
C ALA A 140 9.64 -13.38 -11.19
N VAL A 141 9.56 -12.37 -12.03
CA VAL A 141 10.16 -12.41 -13.37
C VAL A 141 11.65 -12.73 -13.19
N VAL A 142 12.04 -13.99 -13.37
CA VAL A 142 13.42 -14.50 -13.15
C VAL A 142 14.39 -13.92 -14.18
N GLU A 143 13.86 -13.44 -15.30
CA GLU A 143 14.61 -12.88 -16.41
C GLU A 143 13.81 -11.69 -16.95
N PRO A 144 14.41 -10.49 -17.13
CA PRO A 144 13.72 -9.31 -17.62
C PRO A 144 13.29 -9.54 -19.08
N LYS A 145 12.14 -10.18 -19.28
CA LYS A 145 11.49 -10.25 -20.60
C LYS A 145 11.05 -8.85 -20.99
N GLU A 146 11.21 -8.52 -22.26
CA GLU A 146 11.21 -7.16 -22.80
C GLU A 146 9.91 -6.35 -22.62
N THR A 147 8.81 -6.89 -22.07
CA THR A 147 7.66 -6.06 -21.61
C THR A 147 6.85 -6.71 -20.47
N PRO A 148 7.30 -6.66 -19.19
CA PRO A 148 6.52 -7.16 -18.04
C PRO A 148 5.12 -6.51 -17.93
N CYS A 149 5.00 -5.30 -18.46
CA CYS A 149 3.77 -4.53 -18.55
C CYS A 149 2.72 -5.13 -19.51
N GLY A 150 3.17 -5.68 -20.64
CA GLY A 150 2.31 -6.28 -21.65
C GLY A 150 1.68 -7.57 -21.13
N GLU A 151 2.50 -8.46 -20.59
CA GLU A 151 2.03 -9.70 -19.97
C GLU A 151 1.11 -9.44 -18.77
N TRP A 152 1.43 -8.48 -17.89
CA TRP A 152 0.57 -8.14 -16.76
C TRP A 152 -0.81 -7.61 -17.20
N SER A 153 -0.84 -6.78 -18.24
CA SER A 153 -2.07 -6.22 -18.80
C SER A 153 -2.92 -7.29 -19.49
N ASN A 154 -2.29 -8.12 -20.31
CA ASN A 154 -2.97 -9.18 -21.07
C ASN A 154 -3.57 -10.24 -20.14
N ASN A 155 -2.93 -10.50 -18.99
CA ASN A 155 -3.41 -11.48 -18.01
C ASN A 155 -4.56 -10.98 -17.13
N ARG A 156 -4.95 -9.70 -17.21
CA ARG A 156 -5.98 -9.12 -16.32
C ARG A 156 -7.31 -9.86 -16.38
N ALA A 157 -7.78 -10.22 -17.57
CA ALA A 157 -9.05 -10.91 -17.74
C ALA A 157 -9.00 -12.33 -17.13
N CYS A 158 -7.93 -13.07 -17.41
CA CYS A 158 -7.67 -14.39 -16.82
C CYS A 158 -7.60 -14.30 -15.30
N LEU A 159 -6.77 -13.42 -14.76
CA LEU A 159 -6.58 -13.26 -13.30
C LEU A 159 -7.89 -12.87 -12.60
N LYS A 160 -8.68 -11.99 -13.21
CA LYS A 160 -10.01 -11.63 -12.71
C LYS A 160 -10.92 -12.85 -12.61
N TRP A 161 -10.98 -13.68 -13.65
CA TRP A 161 -11.81 -14.89 -13.63
C TRP A 161 -11.32 -15.88 -12.60
N THR A 162 -10.02 -16.17 -12.57
CA THR A 162 -9.42 -17.13 -11.63
C THR A 162 -9.62 -16.71 -10.18
N ILE A 163 -9.44 -15.42 -9.84
CA ILE A 163 -9.72 -14.90 -8.48
C ILE A 163 -11.22 -15.03 -8.14
N ARG A 164 -12.10 -14.68 -9.09
CA ARG A 164 -13.55 -14.75 -8.85
C ARG A 164 -14.03 -16.18 -8.64
N ASP A 165 -13.44 -17.12 -9.35
CA ASP A 165 -13.78 -18.54 -9.26
C ASP A 165 -13.22 -19.18 -7.98
N ALA A 166 -11.95 -18.96 -7.68
CA ALA A 166 -11.30 -19.56 -6.50
C ALA A 166 -11.70 -18.90 -5.17
N CYS A 167 -11.91 -17.58 -5.17
CA CYS A 167 -12.05 -16.79 -3.95
C CYS A 167 -13.37 -16.03 -3.84
N GLY A 168 -14.09 -15.85 -4.95
CA GLY A 168 -15.36 -15.12 -5.00
C GLY A 168 -15.24 -13.69 -5.54
N ARG A 169 -16.40 -13.09 -5.86
CA ARG A 169 -16.48 -11.78 -6.53
C ARG A 169 -15.92 -10.62 -5.69
N SER A 170 -16.04 -10.69 -4.37
CA SER A 170 -15.57 -9.66 -3.44
C SER A 170 -14.04 -9.52 -3.46
N TYR A 171 -13.30 -10.61 -3.57
CA TYR A 171 -11.83 -10.61 -3.60
C TYR A 171 -11.27 -9.85 -4.80
N TRP A 172 -11.83 -10.03 -6.01
CA TRP A 172 -11.39 -9.25 -7.17
C TRP A 172 -11.66 -7.75 -6.98
N LYS A 173 -12.81 -7.38 -6.40
CA LYS A 173 -13.15 -5.97 -6.15
C LYS A 173 -12.12 -5.32 -5.22
N GLN A 174 -11.66 -6.06 -4.19
CA GLN A 174 -10.64 -5.60 -3.25
C GLN A 174 -9.23 -5.64 -3.85
N TYR A 175 -8.91 -6.63 -4.69
CA TYR A 175 -7.60 -6.78 -5.32
C TYR A 175 -7.36 -5.81 -6.49
N LYS A 176 -8.42 -5.39 -7.21
CA LYS A 176 -8.31 -4.52 -8.40
C LYS A 176 -7.48 -3.24 -8.17
N PRO A 177 -7.64 -2.44 -7.09
CA PRO A 177 -6.78 -1.30 -6.81
C PRO A 177 -5.30 -1.68 -6.71
N TYR A 178 -4.99 -2.81 -6.08
CA TYR A 178 -3.63 -3.33 -5.92
C TYR A 178 -3.03 -3.86 -7.23
N TRP A 179 -3.86 -4.36 -8.15
CA TRP A 179 -3.44 -4.67 -9.52
C TRP A 179 -2.98 -3.42 -10.27
N HIS A 180 -3.75 -2.33 -10.18
CA HIS A 180 -3.38 -1.03 -10.77
C HIS A 180 -2.14 -0.44 -10.10
N LEU A 181 -2.00 -0.65 -8.78
CA LEU A 181 -0.84 -0.21 -8.03
C LEU A 181 0.43 -0.92 -8.47
N ARG A 182 0.40 -2.25 -8.63
CA ARG A 182 1.51 -3.02 -9.17
C ARG A 182 1.88 -2.57 -10.59
N TYR A 183 0.90 -2.30 -11.43
CA TYR A 183 1.13 -1.76 -12.78
C TYR A 183 1.89 -0.42 -12.73
N SER A 184 1.50 0.49 -11.84
CA SER A 184 2.21 1.75 -11.62
C SER A 184 3.61 1.56 -11.05
N LEU A 185 3.80 0.64 -10.10
CA LEU A 185 5.11 0.35 -9.49
C LEU A 185 6.10 -0.27 -10.49
N MET A 186 5.62 -1.00 -11.49
CA MET A 186 6.44 -1.55 -12.58
C MET A 186 6.86 -0.48 -13.62
N LYS A 187 6.49 0.80 -13.42
CA LYS A 187 6.74 1.90 -14.37
C LYS A 187 6.19 1.63 -15.77
N CYS A 188 5.08 0.92 -15.85
CA CYS A 188 4.35 0.70 -17.09
C CYS A 188 3.63 1.99 -17.49
N VAL A 189 4.19 2.74 -18.43
CA VAL A 189 3.64 3.98 -19.00
C VAL A 189 3.20 3.71 -20.43
#